data_AF-A0A2M8MAZ2-F1
#
_entry.id   AF-A0A2M8MAZ2-F1
#
_cell.length_a   1.000
_cell.length_b   1.000
_cell.length_c   1.000
_cell.angle_alpha   90.00
_cell.angle_beta   90.00
_cell.angle_gamma   90.00
#
_symmetry.space_group_name_H-M   'P 1'
#
loop_
_entity.id
_entity.type
_entity.pdbx_description
1 polymer ?
#
loop_
_entity_poly.entity_id
_entity_poly.type
_entity_poly.pdbx_seq_one_letter_code
_entity_poly.pdbx_strand_id
1 'polypeptide(L)'
;MSSKNRKKHDLEDLQKYMYLLDDGHSFESIHTTYGINTEHLKVLRSRYLQQGPGGLQKGKNIKTDFALNKQIVLEIEKKHLTLHAASLKVWSSSSNHK
;
A
#
# COMPACT_ATOMS: atom_id res chain seq x y z
N MET A 1 23.49 -8.35 13.14
CA MET A 1 22.55 -7.26 12.75
C MET A 1 21.48 -7.19 13.82
N SER A 2 21.43 -6.10 14.59
CA SER A 2 20.52 -5.99 15.74
C SER A 2 19.10 -5.72 15.25
N SER A 3 18.20 -6.68 15.40
CA SER A 3 16.78 -6.57 15.09
C SER A 3 16.14 -5.57 16.06
N LYS A 4 16.26 -4.27 15.78
CA LYS A 4 15.55 -3.23 16.51
C LYS A 4 14.05 -3.52 16.38
N ASN A 5 13.44 -4.00 17.47
CA ASN A 5 12.01 -4.24 17.60
C ASN A 5 11.29 -2.96 17.18
N ARG A 6 10.73 -2.93 15.97
CA ARG A 6 10.01 -1.76 15.46
C ARG A 6 8.75 -1.62 16.30
N LYS A 7 8.64 -0.48 17.00
CA LYS A 7 7.43 -0.14 17.74
C LYS A 7 6.25 -0.23 16.77
N LYS A 8 5.24 -1.02 17.12
CA LYS A 8 4.00 -1.03 16.33
C LYS A 8 3.32 0.31 16.57
N HIS A 9 2.92 0.96 15.49
CA HIS A 9 2.16 2.19 15.54
C HIS A 9 0.76 1.84 15.07
N ASP A 10 -0.22 2.04 15.95
CA ASP A 10 -1.61 1.78 15.64
C ASP A 10 -2.21 2.94 14.84
N LEU A 11 -3.41 2.75 14.30
CA LEU A 11 -4.06 3.75 13.45
C LEU A 11 -4.23 5.09 14.18
N GLU A 12 -4.50 5.05 15.49
CA GLU A 12 -4.63 6.23 16.34
C GLU A 12 -3.31 7.03 16.42
N ASP A 13 -2.18 6.34 16.55
CA ASP A 13 -0.85 6.98 16.52
C ASP A 13 -0.62 7.64 15.15
N LEU A 14 -0.96 6.96 14.06
CA LEU A 14 -0.78 7.48 12.71
C LEU A 14 -1.63 8.73 12.47
N GLN A 15 -2.88 8.73 12.94
CA GLN A 15 -3.75 9.91 12.89
C GLN A 15 -3.18 11.06 13.71
N LYS A 16 -2.69 10.78 14.92
CA LYS A 16 -2.01 11.79 15.76
C LYS A 16 -0.83 12.42 15.02
N TYR A 17 -0.02 11.64 14.31
CA TYR A 17 1.10 12.19 13.53
C TYR A 17 0.64 13.08 12.39
N MET A 18 -0.50 12.78 11.74
CA MET A 18 -1.06 13.68 10.71
C MET A 18 -1.43 15.02 11.32
N TYR A 19 -2.11 15.05 12.47
CA TYR A 19 -2.45 16.30 13.16
C TYR A 19 -1.21 17.10 13.57
N LEU A 20 -0.15 16.43 14.05
CA LEU A 20 1.11 17.12 14.37
C LEU A 20 1.76 17.73 13.11
N LEU A 21 1.70 17.03 11.98
CA LEU A 21 2.17 17.60 10.70
C LEU A 21 1.32 18.80 10.25
N ASP A 22 0.01 18.77 10.51
CA ASP A 22 -0.89 19.90 10.23
C ASP A 22 -0.63 21.10 11.17
N ASP A 23 -0.25 20.84 12.42
CA ASP A 23 0.16 21.87 13.42
C ASP A 23 1.55 22.47 13.12
N GLY A 24 2.27 21.93 12.13
CA GLY A 24 3.57 22.46 11.68
C GLY A 24 4.79 21.75 12.28
N HIS A 25 4.61 20.60 12.94
CA HIS A 25 5.75 19.81 13.39
C HIS A 25 6.52 19.20 12.20
N SER A 26 7.84 19.20 12.31
CA SER A 26 8.71 18.55 11.34
C SER A 26 8.68 17.02 11.46
N PHE A 27 8.86 16.32 10.33
CA PHE A 27 9.01 14.86 10.30
C PHE A 27 10.10 14.35 11.25
N GLU A 28 11.20 15.08 11.37
CA GLU A 28 12.34 14.74 12.25
C GLU A 28 11.97 14.85 13.73
N SER A 29 11.17 15.86 14.11
CA SER A 29 10.65 16.00 15.46
C SER A 29 9.76 14.82 15.83
N ILE A 30 8.85 14.44 14.93
CA ILE A 30 7.94 13.29 15.15
C ILE A 30 8.75 11.98 15.22
N HIS A 31 9.74 11.78 14.36
CA HIS A 31 10.63 10.60 14.43
C HIS A 31 11.40 10.54 15.74
N THR A 32 11.95 11.67 16.20
CA THR A 32 12.73 11.73 17.45
C THR A 32 11.86 11.47 18.67
N THR A 33 10.64 12.01 18.71
CA THR A 33 9.72 11.86 19.84
C THR A 33 9.04 10.49 19.88
N TYR A 34 8.61 9.96 18.72
CA TYR A 34 7.75 8.77 18.66
C TYR A 34 8.42 7.53 18.09
N GLY A 35 9.58 7.68 17.45
CA GLY A 35 10.36 6.58 16.88
C GLY A 35 9.85 6.04 15.54
N ILE A 36 8.91 6.74 14.89
CA ILE A 36 8.43 6.36 13.56
C ILE A 36 9.42 6.81 12.48
N ASN A 37 9.83 5.89 11.61
CA ASN A 37 10.73 6.19 10.49
C ASN A 37 10.18 7.35 9.62
N THR A 38 11.05 8.30 9.27
CA THR A 38 10.70 9.52 8.54
C THR A 38 10.22 9.25 7.11
N GLU A 39 10.85 8.32 6.39
CA GLU A 39 10.40 7.95 5.03
C GLU A 39 9.02 7.30 5.07
N HIS A 40 8.78 6.41 6.04
CA HIS A 40 7.47 5.81 6.24
C HIS A 40 6.41 6.88 6.56
N LEU A 41 6.74 7.85 7.42
CA LEU A 41 5.85 8.95 7.76
C LEU A 41 5.53 9.86 6.56
N LYS A 42 6.50 10.12 5.67
CA LYS A 42 6.27 10.85 4.41
C LYS A 42 5.29 10.12 3.50
N VAL A 43 5.47 8.82 3.31
CA VAL A 43 4.55 7.99 2.51
C VAL A 43 3.13 8.02 3.10
N LEU A 44 3.01 7.88 4.41
CA LEU A 44 1.72 7.97 5.10
C LEU A 44 1.06 9.34 4.91
N ARG A 45 1.82 10.43 5.02
CA ARG A 45 1.31 11.78 4.78
C ARG A 45 0.82 11.95 3.35
N SER A 46 1.59 11.51 2.35
CA SER A 46 1.15 11.55 0.95
C SER A 46 -0.15 10.77 0.72
N ARG A 47 -0.28 9.57 1.31
CA ARG A 47 -1.53 8.78 1.22
C ARG A 47 -2.69 9.45 1.93
N TYR A 48 -2.45 10.02 3.10
CA TYR A 48 -3.47 10.74 3.87
C TYR A 48 -4.01 11.95 3.10
N LEU A 49 -3.15 12.69 2.41
CA LEU A 49 -3.58 13.82 1.57
C LEU A 49 -4.42 13.37 0.35
N GLN A 50 -4.18 12.18 -0.18
CA GLN A 50 -4.91 11.66 -1.35
C GLN A 50 -6.22 10.95 -0.99
N GLN A 51 -6.25 10.24 0.14
CA GLN A 51 -7.32 9.28 0.49
C GLN A 51 -7.96 9.57 1.86
N GLY A 52 -7.52 10.63 2.54
CA GLY A 52 -7.93 10.96 3.90
C GLY A 52 -7.49 9.89 4.92
N PRO A 53 -8.21 9.76 6.05
CA PRO A 53 -7.92 8.78 7.09
C PRO A 53 -7.88 7.33 6.60
N GLY A 54 -8.59 7.01 5.51
CA GLY A 54 -8.57 5.67 4.89
C GLY A 54 -7.19 5.27 4.37
N GLY A 55 -6.36 6.24 3.93
CA GLY A 55 -5.01 5.99 3.43
C GLY A 55 -3.98 5.58 4.50
N LEU A 56 -4.31 5.76 5.79
CA LEU A 56 -3.48 5.32 6.92
C LEU A 56 -3.76 3.86 7.30
N GLN A 57 -4.89 3.30 6.87
CA GLN A 57 -5.19 1.91 7.12
C GLN A 57 -4.22 1.03 6.33
N LYS A 58 -3.70 0.00 6.99
CA LYS A 58 -2.91 -1.01 6.29
C LYS A 58 -3.81 -1.65 5.25
N GLY A 59 -3.53 -1.40 3.97
CA GLY A 59 -4.24 -2.02 2.88
C GLY A 59 -4.31 -3.52 3.13
N LYS A 60 -5.52 -4.09 3.10
CA LYS A 60 -5.65 -5.54 2.99
C LYS A 60 -4.75 -5.93 1.84
N ASN A 61 -3.84 -6.87 2.08
CA ASN A 61 -3.08 -7.45 0.99
C ASN A 61 -4.12 -8.13 0.10
N ILE A 62 -4.64 -7.40 -0.88
CA ILE A 62 -5.54 -7.94 -1.90
C ILE A 62 -4.61 -8.89 -2.63
N LYS A 63 -4.59 -10.14 -2.16
CA LYS A 63 -4.07 -11.25 -2.95
C LYS A 63 -4.98 -11.25 -4.16
N THR A 64 -4.60 -10.52 -5.20
CA THR A 64 -5.16 -10.75 -6.53
C THR A 64 -5.07 -12.25 -6.73
N ASP A 65 -6.21 -12.86 -7.01
CA ASP A 65 -6.38 -14.31 -6.99
C ASP A 65 -5.18 -14.96 -7.68
N PHE A 66 -4.47 -15.84 -6.97
CA PHE A 66 -3.22 -16.41 -7.48
C PHE A 66 -3.46 -17.12 -8.82
N ALA A 67 -4.65 -17.70 -9.02
CA ALA A 67 -5.00 -18.31 -10.29
C ALA A 67 -5.18 -17.26 -11.40
N LEU A 68 -5.78 -16.10 -11.10
CA LEU A 68 -5.88 -14.98 -12.03
C LEU A 68 -4.49 -14.46 -12.48
N ASN A 69 -3.57 -14.25 -11.53
CA ASN A 69 -2.20 -13.83 -11.84
C ASN A 69 -1.45 -14.90 -12.65
N LYS A 70 -1.60 -16.18 -12.29
CA LYS A 70 -0.99 -17.29 -13.03
C LYS A 70 -1.53 -17.37 -14.46
N GLN A 71 -2.82 -17.11 -14.67
CA GLN A 71 -3.44 -17.12 -15.98
C GLN A 71 -2.93 -15.99 -16.87
N ILE A 72 -2.74 -14.80 -16.31
CA ILE A 72 -2.13 -13.66 -17.00
C ILE A 72 -0.69 -13.98 -17.41
N VAL A 73 0.13 -14.54 -16.50
CA VAL A 73 1.52 -14.92 -16.78
C VAL A 73 1.59 -15.99 -17.88
N LEU A 74 0.75 -17.03 -17.81
CA LEU A 74 0.70 -18.06 -18.84
C LEU A 74 0.28 -17.51 -20.22
N GLU A 75 -0.66 -16.57 -20.27
CA GLU A 75 -1.08 -15.94 -21.53
C GLU A 75 0.04 -15.04 -22.11
N ILE A 76 0.82 -14.36 -21.26
CA ILE A 76 2.01 -13.60 -21.69
C ILE A 76 3.09 -14.55 -22.25
N GLU A 77 3.40 -15.63 -21.54
CA GLU A 77 4.42 -16.60 -21.95
C GLU A 77 4.03 -17.34 -23.23
N LYS A 78 2.76 -17.76 -23.37
CA LYS A 78 2.31 -18.54 -24.54
C LYS A 78 2.02 -17.70 -25.77
N LYS A 79 1.59 -16.44 -25.61
CA LYS A 79 1.09 -15.62 -26.72
C LYS A 79 1.92 -14.36 -26.98
N HIS A 80 3.01 -14.16 -26.23
CA HIS A 80 3.84 -12.94 -26.26
C HIS A 80 3.01 -11.65 -26.15
N LEU A 81 1.88 -11.73 -25.44
CA LEU A 81 1.00 -10.59 -25.27
C LEU A 81 1.60 -9.64 -24.24
N THR A 82 1.43 -8.34 -24.47
CA THR A 82 1.73 -7.35 -23.44
C THR A 82 0.82 -7.56 -22.23
N LEU A 83 1.34 -7.25 -21.04
CA LEU A 83 0.63 -7.41 -19.76
C LEU A 83 -0.78 -6.81 -19.78
N HIS A 84 -0.94 -5.67 -20.46
CA HIS A 84 -2.24 -5.02 -20.64
C HIS A 84 -3.24 -5.88 -21.43
N ALA A 85 -2.83 -6.45 -22.56
CA ALA A 85 -3.67 -7.31 -23.39
C ALA A 85 -4.02 -8.63 -22.70
N ALA A 86 -3.06 -9.23 -21.98
CA ALA A 86 -3.29 -10.44 -21.19
C ALA A 86 -4.27 -10.19 -20.03
N SER A 87 -4.13 -9.07 -19.32
CA SER A 87 -5.02 -8.68 -18.22
C SER A 87 -6.46 -8.45 -18.71
N LEU A 88 -6.63 -7.77 -19.86
CA LEU A 88 -7.94 -7.52 -20.47
C LEU A 88 -8.63 -8.84 -20.85
N LYS A 89 -7.87 -9.79 -21.41
CA LYS A 89 -8.40 -11.09 -21.86
C LYS A 89 -8.88 -11.96 -20.70
N VAL A 90 -8.12 -11.99 -19.60
CA VAL A 90 -8.48 -12.74 -18.40
C VAL A 90 -9.70 -12.12 -17.69
N TRP A 91 -9.81 -10.78 -17.71
CA TRP A 91 -10.99 -10.07 -17.22
C TRP A 91 -12.26 -10.40 -18.01
N SER A 92 -12.19 -10.39 -19.35
CA SER A 92 -13.31 -10.79 -20.21
C SER A 92 -13.69 -12.27 -20.09
N SER A 93 -12.77 -13.12 -19.62
CA SER A 93 -13.03 -14.55 -19.39
C SER A 93 -13.65 -14.82 -18.01
N SER A 94 -13.45 -13.92 -17.04
CA SER A 94 -13.96 -14.06 -15.66
C SER A 94 -15.39 -13.55 -15.48
N SER A 95 -15.96 -12.86 -16.47
CA SER A 95 -17.30 -12.26 -16.43
C SER A 95 -18.44 -13.20 -16.86
N ASN A 96 -18.17 -14.50 -17.05
CA ASN A 96 -19.15 -15.53 -17.43
C ASN A 96 -19.59 -16.46 -16.29
N HIS A 97 -19.41 -16.07 -15.03
CA HIS A 97 -20.12 -16.72 -13.92
C HIS A 97 -21.19 -15.76 -13.39
N LYS A 98 -22.37 -15.83 -14.02
CA LYS A 98 -23.65 -15.42 -13.45
C LYS A 98 -24.12 -16.48 -12.46
#